data_AF-A0A7X7YEC4-F1
#
_entry.id   AF-A0A7X7YEC4-F1
#
_cell.length_a   1.000
_cell.length_b   1.000
_cell.length_c   1.000
_cell.angle_alpha   90.00
_cell.angle_beta   90.00
_cell.angle_gamma   90.00
#
_symmetry.space_group_name_H-M   'P 1'
#
loop_
_entity.id
_entity.type
_entity.pdbx_description
1 polymer ?
#
loop_
_entity_poly.entity_id
_entity_poly.type
_entity_poly.pdbx_seq_one_letter_code
_entity_poly.pdbx_strand_id
1 'polypeptide(L)'
;MAVIRGARWAVAVVLVAGAVSAAAQDAADYFRTNCVSCHTIGGGRLTGPDLKDVESRKDRAWLVTYIQNPKAVIDSGDPYAAKLLEDARGVIMPTAPGMNAARAAALLDLIAAESKLPHSQFAGLEIPDKPFTAVDVAAGSRYFAGTARLANGGPSCISCHTVRGIGGLGGGRLGPDLTLVFERLGGRRNLATWLSAPATATMNP
;
A
#
# COMPACT_ATOMS: atom_id res chain seq x y z
N MET A 1 63.87 35.23 -1.95
CA MET A 1 62.78 34.40 -2.51
C MET A 1 62.29 33.46 -1.42
N ALA A 2 61.07 33.69 -0.92
CA ALA A 2 60.52 32.98 0.24
C ALA A 2 59.84 31.67 -0.18
N VAL A 3 60.10 30.60 0.57
CA VAL A 3 59.54 29.26 0.39
C VAL A 3 58.19 29.19 1.10
N ILE A 4 57.09 29.05 0.35
CA ILE A 4 55.75 28.90 0.90
C ILE A 4 55.47 27.40 1.07
N ARG A 5 55.46 26.92 2.32
CA ARG A 5 55.08 25.55 2.67
C ARG A 5 53.57 25.39 2.57
N GLY A 6 53.11 24.58 1.62
CA GLY A 6 51.68 24.24 1.44
C GLY A 6 51.17 23.33 2.56
N ALA A 7 50.17 23.81 3.31
CA ALA A 7 49.44 23.02 4.29
C ALA A 7 48.46 22.07 3.57
N ARG A 8 48.67 20.76 3.71
CA ARG A 8 47.76 19.73 3.20
C ARG A 8 46.61 19.59 4.19
N TRP A 9 45.44 20.13 3.85
CA TRP A 9 44.21 19.90 4.59
C TRP A 9 43.72 18.48 4.29
N ALA A 10 43.84 17.58 5.27
CA ALA A 10 43.23 16.26 5.21
C ALA A 10 41.72 16.42 5.43
N VAL A 11 40.93 16.25 4.36
CA VAL A 11 39.47 16.16 4.45
C VAL A 11 39.12 14.79 5.01
N ALA A 12 38.77 14.72 6.28
CA ALA A 12 38.19 13.52 6.88
C ALA A 12 36.74 13.38 6.42
N VAL A 13 36.48 12.41 5.54
CA VAL A 13 35.12 12.00 5.17
C VAL A 13 34.55 11.22 6.35
N VAL A 14 33.72 11.87 7.16
CA VAL A 14 32.94 11.20 8.20
C VAL A 14 31.72 10.57 7.53
N LEU A 15 31.80 9.25 7.27
CA LEU A 15 30.65 8.44 6.89
C LEU A 15 29.74 8.27 8.10
N VAL A 16 28.74 9.15 8.24
CA VAL A 16 27.62 8.94 9.17
C VAL A 16 26.66 7.94 8.53
N ALA A 17 26.95 6.64 8.70
CA ALA A 17 26.00 5.58 8.41
C ALA A 17 24.98 5.52 9.55
N GLY A 18 23.79 6.08 9.35
CA GLY A 18 22.68 5.91 10.27
C GLY A 18 22.31 4.44 10.36
N ALA A 19 22.57 3.80 11.50
CA ALA A 19 22.16 2.43 11.75
C ALA A 19 20.64 2.38 11.95
N VAL A 20 19.90 2.18 10.86
CA VAL A 20 18.51 1.74 10.96
C VAL A 20 18.55 0.32 11.52
N SER A 21 17.86 0.09 12.64
CA SER A 21 17.87 -1.23 13.28
C SER A 21 17.27 -2.28 12.34
N ALA A 22 17.77 -3.51 12.38
CA ALA A 22 17.23 -4.62 11.59
C ALA A 22 15.73 -4.83 11.84
N ALA A 23 15.25 -4.56 13.07
CA ALA A 23 13.85 -4.61 13.43
C ALA A 23 13.00 -3.53 12.73
N ALA A 24 13.54 -2.33 12.52
CA ALA A 24 12.84 -1.27 11.79
C ALA A 24 12.77 -1.57 10.29
N GLN A 25 13.81 -2.21 9.73
CA GLN A 25 13.80 -2.68 8.33
C GLN A 25 12.78 -3.81 8.13
N ASP A 26 12.75 -4.80 9.03
CA ASP A 26 11.76 -5.89 9.01
C ASP A 26 10.32 -5.36 9.06
N ALA A 27 10.04 -4.41 9.96
CA ALA A 27 8.73 -3.78 10.05
C ALA A 27 8.34 -3.04 8.76
N ALA A 28 9.30 -2.31 8.16
CA ALA A 28 9.07 -1.57 6.92
C ALA A 28 8.74 -2.52 5.76
N ASP A 29 9.52 -3.59 5.57
CA ASP A 29 9.29 -4.58 4.50
C ASP A 29 7.98 -5.33 4.71
N TYR A 30 7.67 -5.68 5.96
CA TYR A 30 6.39 -6.28 6.30
C TYR A 30 5.22 -5.34 5.98
N PHE A 31 5.33 -4.05 6.30
CA PHE A 31 4.30 -3.05 5.98
C PHE A 31 4.12 -2.89 4.46
N ARG A 32 5.23 -2.82 3.70
CA ARG A 32 5.20 -2.78 2.23
C ARG A 32 4.45 -3.97 1.63
N THR A 33 4.64 -5.15 2.21
CA THR A 33 4.06 -6.38 1.67
C THR A 33 2.60 -6.55 2.06
N ASN A 34 2.21 -6.14 3.27
CA ASN A 34 0.93 -6.55 3.87
C ASN A 34 -0.05 -5.40 4.15
N CYS A 35 0.37 -4.15 4.07
CA CYS A 35 -0.44 -3.01 4.54
C CYS A 35 -0.72 -1.96 3.46
N VAL A 36 0.24 -1.71 2.55
CA VAL A 36 0.16 -0.59 1.58
C VAL A 36 -0.95 -0.73 0.54
N SER A 37 -1.48 -1.93 0.33
CA SER A 37 -2.61 -2.18 -0.57
C SER A 37 -3.89 -1.48 -0.10
N CYS A 38 -4.00 -1.23 1.21
CA CYS A 38 -5.20 -0.72 1.87
C CYS A 38 -4.94 0.53 2.71
N HIS A 39 -3.69 0.78 3.10
CA HIS A 39 -3.33 1.87 4.00
C HIS A 39 -2.21 2.73 3.42
N THR A 40 -2.23 4.01 3.75
CA THR A 40 -1.12 4.93 3.59
C THR A 40 -0.72 5.51 4.95
N ILE A 41 0.42 6.18 5.00
CA ILE A 41 0.83 7.01 6.13
C ILE A 41 1.00 8.44 5.61
N GLY A 42 0.01 9.31 5.86
CA GLY A 42 0.02 10.70 5.41
C GLY A 42 -0.31 10.89 3.93
N GLY A 43 -0.78 9.83 3.27
CA GLY A 43 -1.20 9.82 1.87
C GLY A 43 -2.70 10.03 1.67
N GLY A 44 -3.47 10.15 2.74
CA GLY A 44 -4.92 10.14 2.70
C GLY A 44 -5.51 8.73 2.64
N ARG A 45 -6.82 8.68 2.92
CA ARG A 45 -7.60 7.45 3.04
C ARG A 45 -7.61 6.64 1.74
N LEU A 46 -7.57 5.31 1.89
CA LEU A 46 -7.83 4.35 0.81
C LEU A 46 -9.06 3.48 1.14
N THR A 47 -8.98 2.16 0.93
CA THR A 47 -9.94 1.20 1.48
C THR A 47 -9.90 1.25 3.01
N GLY A 48 -8.70 1.20 3.59
CA GLY A 48 -8.45 1.44 5.01
C GLY A 48 -8.20 2.93 5.30
N PRO A 49 -8.29 3.35 6.57
CA PRO A 49 -7.92 4.70 6.98
C PRO A 49 -6.43 4.99 6.74
N ASP A 50 -6.11 6.27 6.58
CA ASP A 50 -4.73 6.74 6.68
C ASP A 50 -4.22 6.51 8.12
N LEU A 51 -2.98 6.03 8.25
CA LEU A 51 -2.40 5.65 9.53
C LEU A 51 -1.55 6.74 10.18
N LYS A 52 -1.35 7.89 9.52
CA LYS A 52 -0.64 9.02 10.11
C LYS A 52 -1.31 9.43 11.40
N ASP A 53 -0.50 9.54 12.45
CA ASP A 53 -0.92 9.89 13.81
C ASP A 53 -2.04 8.99 14.36
N VAL A 54 -2.09 7.71 14.00
CA VAL A 54 -3.15 6.78 14.46
C VAL A 54 -3.27 6.68 15.97
N GLU A 55 -2.15 6.79 16.70
CA GLU A 55 -2.13 6.74 18.18
C GLU A 55 -2.76 7.99 18.83
N SER A 56 -3.02 9.06 18.07
CA SER A 56 -3.82 10.19 18.54
C SER A 56 -5.34 9.91 18.51
N ARG A 57 -5.76 8.92 17.71
CA ARG A 57 -7.18 8.58 17.51
C ARG A 57 -7.63 7.38 18.34
N LYS A 58 -6.70 6.51 18.72
CA LYS A 58 -7.00 5.31 19.50
C LYS A 58 -5.78 4.86 20.30
N ASP A 59 -6.03 4.25 21.46
CA ASP A 59 -4.98 3.82 22.36
C ASP A 59 -4.16 2.66 21.78
N ARG A 60 -2.87 2.65 22.09
CA ARG A 60 -1.91 1.68 21.55
C ARG A 60 -2.27 0.24 21.90
N ALA A 61 -2.81 -0.02 23.09
CA ALA A 61 -3.20 -1.36 23.50
C ALA A 61 -4.37 -1.91 22.66
N TRP A 62 -5.37 -1.07 22.40
CA TRP A 62 -6.46 -1.38 21.48
C TRP A 62 -5.93 -1.58 20.07
N LEU A 63 -5.02 -0.73 19.57
CA LEU A 63 -4.44 -0.87 18.23
C LEU A 63 -3.68 -2.20 18.07
N VAL A 64 -2.87 -2.58 19.06
CA VAL A 64 -2.19 -3.88 19.07
C VAL A 64 -3.19 -5.04 19.04
N THR A 65 -4.29 -4.93 19.78
CA THR A 65 -5.35 -5.95 19.81
C THR A 65 -6.06 -6.05 18.46
N TYR A 66 -6.46 -4.90 17.91
CA TYR A 66 -7.16 -4.80 16.63
C TYR A 66 -6.29 -5.34 15.49
N ILE A 67 -5.02 -4.95 15.39
CA ILE A 67 -4.11 -5.41 14.33
C ILE A 67 -3.93 -6.94 14.34
N GLN A 68 -3.94 -7.56 15.53
CA GLN A 68 -3.82 -9.02 15.65
C GLN A 68 -5.08 -9.77 15.24
N ASN A 69 -6.26 -9.26 15.60
CA ASN A 69 -7.52 -9.92 15.26
C ASN A 69 -8.65 -8.90 15.05
N PRO A 70 -8.71 -8.24 13.88
CA PRO A 70 -9.68 -7.18 13.63
C PRO A 70 -11.11 -7.71 13.70
N LYS A 71 -11.34 -8.94 13.21
CA LYS A 71 -12.65 -9.59 13.22
C LYS A 71 -13.15 -9.82 14.65
N ALA A 72 -12.31 -10.29 15.57
CA ALA A 72 -12.75 -10.50 16.95
C ALA A 72 -13.16 -9.20 17.65
N VAL A 73 -12.48 -8.08 17.37
CA VAL A 73 -12.84 -6.77 17.94
C VAL A 73 -14.14 -6.23 17.32
N ILE A 74 -14.38 -6.49 16.03
CA ILE A 74 -15.66 -6.18 15.39
C ILE A 74 -16.78 -7.03 16.01
N ASP A 75 -16.58 -8.35 16.10
CA ASP A 75 -17.56 -9.31 16.61
C ASP A 75 -17.87 -9.09 18.11
N SER A 76 -16.97 -8.47 18.88
CA SER A 76 -17.23 -8.09 20.27
C SER A 76 -18.18 -6.89 20.42
N GLY A 77 -18.57 -6.26 19.31
CA GLY A 77 -19.45 -5.08 19.31
C GLY A 77 -18.74 -3.77 19.65
N ASP A 78 -17.42 -3.67 19.46
CA ASP A 78 -16.71 -2.41 19.67
C ASP A 78 -17.23 -1.35 18.68
N PRO A 79 -17.73 -0.19 19.16
CA PRO A 79 -18.37 0.80 18.29
C PRO A 79 -17.38 1.49 17.35
N TYR A 80 -16.11 1.60 17.74
CA TYR A 80 -15.07 2.17 16.88
C TYR A 80 -14.70 1.19 15.76
N ALA A 81 -14.57 -0.09 16.08
CA ALA A 81 -14.37 -1.16 15.09
C ALA A 81 -15.54 -1.27 14.11
N ALA A 82 -16.78 -1.16 14.58
CA ALA A 82 -17.97 -1.15 13.73
C ALA A 82 -17.95 0.03 12.75
N LYS A 83 -17.60 1.23 13.23
CA LYS A 83 -17.44 2.41 12.37
C LYS A 83 -16.33 2.23 11.33
N LEU A 84 -15.19 1.63 11.71
CA LEU A 84 -14.12 1.34 10.76
C LEU A 84 -14.60 0.40 9.63
N LEU A 85 -15.41 -0.61 9.95
CA LEU A 85 -15.98 -1.54 8.98
C LEU A 85 -16.96 -0.84 8.03
N GLU A 86 -17.83 0.02 8.57
CA GLU A 86 -18.76 0.82 7.76
C GLU A 86 -18.01 1.77 6.83
N ASP A 87 -17.04 2.52 7.35
CA ASP A 87 -16.20 3.41 6.55
C ASP A 87 -15.42 2.63 5.46
N ALA A 88 -15.09 1.36 5.72
CA ALA A 88 -14.45 0.43 4.79
C ALA A 88 -15.43 -0.29 3.84
N ARG A 89 -16.72 0.09 3.84
CA ARG A 89 -17.79 -0.49 2.99
C ARG A 89 -17.94 -2.01 3.19
N GLY A 90 -17.83 -2.46 4.43
CA GLY A 90 -17.95 -3.88 4.79
C GLY A 90 -16.69 -4.71 4.53
N VAL A 91 -15.58 -4.10 4.07
CA VAL A 91 -14.31 -4.80 3.95
C VAL A 91 -13.65 -4.92 5.33
N ILE A 92 -13.60 -6.14 5.86
CA ILE A 92 -12.91 -6.43 7.12
C ILE A 92 -11.40 -6.35 6.88
N MET A 93 -10.67 -5.67 7.78
CA MET A 93 -9.20 -5.71 7.77
C MET A 93 -8.73 -7.15 8.01
N PRO A 94 -8.00 -7.78 7.08
CA PRO A 94 -7.56 -9.16 7.26
C PRO A 94 -6.44 -9.24 8.30
N THR A 95 -6.39 -10.34 9.05
CA THR A 95 -5.21 -10.67 9.86
C THR A 95 -4.06 -11.04 8.93
N ALA A 96 -3.00 -10.23 8.94
CA ALA A 96 -1.84 -10.45 8.09
C ALA A 96 -0.99 -11.68 8.55
N PRO A 97 -0.26 -12.36 7.64
CA PRO A 97 0.46 -13.58 7.96
C PRO A 97 1.50 -13.45 9.08
N GLY A 98 1.43 -14.32 10.08
CA GLY A 98 2.36 -14.33 11.21
C GLY A 98 2.21 -13.15 12.18
N MET A 99 1.08 -12.42 12.10
CA MET A 99 0.80 -11.32 13.01
C MET A 99 0.80 -11.78 14.48
N ASN A 100 1.48 -11.03 15.33
CA ASN A 100 1.54 -11.22 16.77
C ASN A 100 1.76 -9.87 17.47
N ALA A 101 1.73 -9.85 18.81
CA ALA A 101 1.84 -8.61 19.58
C ALA A 101 3.14 -7.84 19.34
N ALA A 102 4.28 -8.54 19.23
CA ALA A 102 5.58 -7.92 18.98
C ALA A 102 5.62 -7.25 17.59
N ARG A 103 5.08 -7.92 16.57
CA ARG A 103 5.00 -7.37 15.21
C ARG A 103 4.02 -6.21 15.14
N ALA A 104 2.86 -6.31 15.78
CA ALA A 104 1.90 -5.21 15.85
C ALA A 104 2.52 -3.97 16.51
N ALA A 105 3.28 -4.16 17.60
CA ALA A 105 4.01 -3.06 18.24
C ALA A 105 5.09 -2.46 17.32
N ALA A 106 5.89 -3.29 16.64
CA ALA A 106 6.91 -2.82 15.70
C ALA A 106 6.30 -2.03 14.52
N LEU A 107 5.12 -2.45 14.02
CA LEU A 107 4.38 -1.71 13.00
C LEU A 107 3.87 -0.36 13.51
N LEU A 108 3.40 -0.29 14.76
CA LEU A 108 2.99 0.98 15.37
C LEU A 108 4.17 1.92 15.60
N ASP A 109 5.35 1.39 15.94
CA ASP A 109 6.58 2.18 16.04
C ASP A 109 7.02 2.74 14.69
N LEU A 110 6.95 1.92 13.64
CA LEU A 110 7.16 2.37 12.25
C LEU A 110 6.18 3.49 11.88
N ILE A 111 4.88 3.29 12.14
CA ILE A 111 3.85 4.28 11.82
C ILE A 111 4.09 5.59 12.57
N ALA A 112 4.45 5.52 13.86
CA ALA A 112 4.76 6.70 14.66
C ALA A 112 6.01 7.43 14.17
N ALA A 113 7.03 6.71 13.71
CA ALA A 113 8.23 7.31 13.12
C ALA A 113 7.92 8.00 11.78
N GLU A 114 7.18 7.33 10.90
CA GLU A 114 6.77 7.85 9.59
C GLU A 114 5.82 9.04 9.69
N SER A 115 4.94 9.06 10.70
CA SER A 115 4.00 10.16 10.93
C SER A 115 4.70 11.49 11.21
N LYS A 116 5.89 11.44 11.83
CA LYS A 116 6.72 12.61 12.15
C LYS A 116 7.45 13.19 10.94
N LEU A 117 7.53 12.44 9.83
CA LEU A 117 8.20 12.90 8.62
C LEU A 117 7.29 13.90 7.87
N PRO A 118 7.88 14.92 7.21
CA PRO A 118 7.14 15.78 6.28
C PRO A 118 6.50 14.97 5.15
N HIS A 119 7.21 13.94 4.68
CA HIS A 119 6.76 13.02 3.65
C HIS A 119 7.15 11.59 4.02
N SER A 120 6.16 10.74 4.25
CA SER A 120 6.38 9.32 4.55
C SER A 120 6.79 8.56 3.29
N GLN A 121 7.63 7.53 3.46
CA GLN A 121 7.90 6.57 2.37
C GLN A 121 6.66 5.69 2.04
N PHE A 122 5.60 5.78 2.84
CA PHE A 122 4.33 5.07 2.70
C PHE A 122 3.15 6.01 2.43
N ALA A 123 3.39 7.23 1.93
CA ALA A 123 2.34 8.16 1.51
C ALA A 123 1.53 7.66 0.28
N GLY A 124 1.87 6.49 -0.25
CA GLY A 124 1.23 5.88 -1.42
C GLY A 124 1.83 6.37 -2.74
N LEU A 125 1.28 5.88 -3.85
CA LEU A 125 1.69 6.31 -5.17
C LEU A 125 1.14 7.70 -5.50
N GLU A 126 1.95 8.51 -6.17
CA GLU A 126 1.46 9.69 -6.86
C GLU A 126 0.67 9.23 -8.09
N ILE A 127 -0.64 9.40 -8.00
CA ILE A 127 -1.56 8.97 -9.05
C ILE A 127 -2.06 10.24 -9.74
N PRO A 128 -1.85 10.40 -11.06
CA PRO A 128 -2.29 11.59 -11.77
C PRO A 128 -3.82 11.74 -11.69
N ASP A 129 -4.29 12.97 -11.44
CA ASP A 129 -5.73 13.30 -11.33
C ASP A 129 -6.37 13.74 -12.66
N LYS A 130 -5.59 13.84 -13.74
CA LYS A 130 -6.12 14.20 -15.07
C LYS A 130 -7.26 13.25 -15.51
N PRO A 131 -8.34 13.73 -16.13
CA PRO A 131 -9.39 12.86 -16.66
C PRO A 131 -8.82 11.82 -17.63
N PHE A 132 -9.40 10.61 -17.62
CA PHE A 132 -9.04 9.60 -18.63
C PHE A 132 -9.60 10.02 -19.99
N THR A 133 -8.74 10.03 -21.00
CA THR A 133 -9.09 10.34 -22.38
C THR A 133 -9.50 9.06 -23.13
N ALA A 134 -10.09 9.21 -24.32
CA ALA A 134 -10.34 8.08 -25.21
C ALA A 134 -9.05 7.31 -25.57
N VAL A 135 -7.91 8.00 -25.64
CA VAL A 135 -6.59 7.39 -25.89
C VAL A 135 -6.18 6.51 -24.71
N ASP A 136 -6.37 6.99 -23.47
CA ASP A 136 -6.06 6.21 -22.26
C ASP A 136 -6.94 4.96 -22.18
N VAL A 137 -8.23 5.09 -22.49
CA VAL A 137 -9.18 3.96 -22.52
C VAL A 137 -8.77 2.93 -23.56
N ALA A 138 -8.42 3.38 -24.78
CA ALA A 138 -7.95 2.48 -25.83
C ALA A 138 -6.64 1.77 -25.43
N ALA A 139 -5.70 2.48 -24.79
CA ALA A 139 -4.47 1.88 -24.29
C ALA A 139 -4.73 0.85 -23.19
N GLY A 140 -5.56 1.19 -22.19
CA GLY A 140 -5.97 0.28 -21.12
C GLY A 140 -6.62 -1.00 -21.65
N SER A 141 -7.53 -0.87 -22.63
CA SER A 141 -8.15 -2.02 -23.30
C SER A 141 -7.15 -2.93 -23.99
N ARG A 142 -6.10 -2.39 -24.59
CA ARG A 142 -5.04 -3.22 -25.22
C ARG A 142 -4.23 -4.00 -24.20
N TYR A 143 -3.87 -3.39 -23.07
CA TYR A 143 -3.18 -4.10 -21.99
C TYR A 143 -4.06 -5.16 -21.36
N PHE A 144 -5.34 -4.83 -21.12
CA PHE A 144 -6.29 -5.78 -20.57
C PHE A 144 -6.44 -7.00 -21.48
N ALA A 145 -6.71 -6.77 -22.77
CA ALA A 145 -6.92 -7.83 -23.77
C ALA A 145 -5.64 -8.55 -24.21
N GLY A 146 -4.46 -8.10 -23.77
CA GLY A 146 -3.17 -8.70 -24.13
C GLY A 146 -2.69 -8.41 -25.56
N THR A 147 -3.33 -7.46 -26.26
CA THR A 147 -2.84 -6.98 -27.58
C THR A 147 -1.67 -6.00 -27.43
N ALA A 148 -1.48 -5.42 -26.24
CA ALA A 148 -0.25 -4.78 -25.81
C ALA A 148 0.35 -5.56 -24.63
N ARG A 149 1.69 -5.67 -24.59
CA ARG A 149 2.42 -6.37 -23.53
C ARG A 149 2.78 -5.42 -22.39
N LEU A 150 2.73 -5.93 -21.17
CA LEU A 150 3.28 -5.25 -20.00
C LEU A 150 4.82 -5.26 -20.08
N ALA A 151 5.45 -4.17 -19.64
CA ALA A 151 6.90 -3.99 -19.74
C ALA A 151 7.70 -5.09 -19.00
N ASN A 152 7.17 -5.59 -17.89
CA ASN A 152 7.80 -6.63 -17.07
C ASN A 152 7.37 -8.06 -17.45
N GLY A 153 6.72 -8.24 -18.60
CA GLY A 153 6.40 -9.58 -19.11
C GLY A 153 5.28 -10.34 -18.36
N GLY A 154 4.55 -9.68 -17.47
CA GLY A 154 3.40 -10.27 -16.77
C GLY A 154 2.25 -10.65 -17.73
N PRO A 155 1.37 -11.60 -17.33
CA PRO A 155 0.22 -12.00 -18.13
C PRO A 155 -0.76 -10.83 -18.32
N SER A 156 -1.48 -10.83 -19.45
CA SER A 156 -2.56 -9.87 -19.69
C SER A 156 -3.74 -10.11 -18.76
N CYS A 157 -4.40 -9.05 -18.29
CA CYS A 157 -5.48 -9.17 -17.30
C CYS A 157 -6.62 -10.12 -17.76
N ILE A 158 -6.94 -10.12 -19.06
CA ILE A 158 -8.00 -10.94 -19.64
C ILE A 158 -7.76 -12.45 -19.50
N SER A 159 -6.52 -12.90 -19.27
CA SER A 159 -6.25 -14.34 -19.10
C SER A 159 -6.90 -14.89 -17.83
N CYS A 160 -7.07 -14.04 -16.81
CA CYS A 160 -7.64 -14.43 -15.52
C CYS A 160 -8.99 -13.75 -15.25
N HIS A 161 -9.19 -12.53 -15.72
CA HIS A 161 -10.38 -11.72 -15.44
C HIS A 161 -11.23 -11.47 -16.68
N THR A 162 -12.49 -11.11 -16.45
CA THR A 162 -13.40 -10.62 -17.48
C THR A 162 -13.80 -9.17 -17.18
N VAL A 163 -14.10 -8.39 -18.23
CA VAL A 163 -14.71 -7.06 -18.15
C VAL A 163 -15.76 -6.97 -19.25
N ARG A 164 -16.97 -6.53 -18.89
CA ARG A 164 -18.04 -6.34 -19.86
C ARG A 164 -17.60 -5.41 -20.99
N GLY A 165 -17.76 -5.87 -22.23
CA GLY A 165 -17.42 -5.09 -23.43
C GLY A 165 -15.99 -5.25 -23.92
N ILE A 166 -15.14 -6.06 -23.26
CA ILE A 166 -13.78 -6.37 -23.71
C ILE A 166 -13.65 -7.88 -23.96
N GLY A 167 -13.18 -8.25 -25.15
CA GLY A 167 -12.99 -9.64 -25.59
C GLY A 167 -14.27 -10.23 -26.21
N GLY A 168 -14.21 -10.63 -27.48
CA GLY A 168 -15.36 -11.15 -28.23
C GLY A 168 -15.93 -12.47 -27.73
N LEU A 169 -15.16 -13.24 -26.95
CA LEU A 169 -15.58 -14.49 -26.31
C LEU A 169 -15.64 -14.39 -24.78
N GLY A 170 -15.57 -13.17 -24.22
CA GLY A 170 -15.37 -12.94 -22.79
C GLY A 170 -13.91 -13.13 -22.35
N GLY A 171 -13.65 -12.89 -21.07
CA GLY A 171 -12.33 -13.08 -20.45
C GLY A 171 -12.23 -14.31 -19.56
N GLY A 172 -11.10 -14.43 -18.88
CA GLY A 172 -10.83 -15.47 -17.89
C GLY A 172 -11.80 -15.40 -16.70
N ARG A 173 -11.98 -16.55 -16.05
CA ARG A 173 -12.85 -16.71 -14.87
C ARG A 173 -12.11 -17.21 -13.63
N LEU A 174 -10.78 -17.23 -13.67
CA LEU A 174 -9.95 -17.57 -12.52
C LEU A 174 -9.99 -16.46 -11.48
N GLY A 175 -9.99 -15.21 -11.94
CA GLY A 175 -10.20 -14.02 -11.13
C GLY A 175 -11.64 -13.51 -11.20
N PRO A 176 -12.04 -12.59 -10.32
CA PRO A 176 -13.36 -11.97 -10.35
C PRO A 176 -13.61 -11.19 -11.64
N ASP A 177 -14.88 -11.04 -12.01
CA ASP A 177 -15.32 -10.06 -12.99
C ASP A 177 -14.95 -8.65 -12.50
N LEU A 178 -14.23 -7.90 -13.33
CA LEU A 178 -13.75 -6.55 -13.04
C LEU A 178 -14.66 -5.45 -13.61
N THR A 179 -15.82 -5.82 -14.15
CA THR A 179 -16.89 -4.87 -14.53
C THR A 179 -17.22 -3.95 -13.35
N LEU A 180 -17.20 -2.64 -13.57
CA LEU A 180 -17.41 -1.61 -12.53
C LEU A 180 -16.43 -1.68 -11.34
N VAL A 181 -15.25 -2.30 -11.48
CA VAL A 181 -14.26 -2.36 -10.39
C VAL A 181 -13.82 -0.96 -9.94
N PHE A 182 -13.78 0.01 -10.86
CA PHE A 182 -13.48 1.41 -10.55
C PHE A 182 -14.44 1.97 -9.49
N GLU A 183 -15.74 1.72 -9.64
CA GLU A 183 -16.76 2.16 -8.68
C GLU A 183 -16.70 1.34 -7.39
N ARG A 184 -16.60 0.01 -7.50
CA ARG A 184 -16.54 -0.89 -6.35
C ARG A 184 -15.38 -0.59 -5.41
N LEU A 185 -14.21 -0.24 -5.96
CA LEU A 185 -13.06 0.14 -5.14
C LEU A 185 -13.09 1.62 -4.71
N GLY A 186 -14.03 2.44 -5.17
CA GLY A 186 -14.11 3.85 -4.78
C GLY A 186 -13.13 4.75 -5.53
N GLY A 187 -12.94 4.48 -6.82
CA GLY A 187 -12.26 5.36 -7.75
C GLY A 187 -10.79 5.06 -7.96
N ARG A 188 -10.14 6.01 -8.66
CA ARG A 188 -8.79 5.87 -9.21
C ARG A 188 -7.75 5.55 -8.14
N ARG A 189 -7.77 6.27 -7.02
CA ARG A 189 -6.72 6.16 -5.98
C ARG A 189 -6.66 4.75 -5.39
N ASN A 190 -7.81 4.20 -5.03
CA ASN A 190 -7.92 2.86 -4.46
C ASN A 190 -7.59 1.77 -5.47
N LEU A 191 -8.12 1.86 -6.70
CA LEU A 191 -7.84 0.88 -7.74
C LEU A 191 -6.35 0.87 -8.12
N ALA A 192 -5.73 2.04 -8.32
CA ALA A 192 -4.33 2.11 -8.70
C ALA A 192 -3.39 1.63 -7.58
N THR A 193 -3.71 1.95 -6.31
CA THR A 193 -2.94 1.43 -5.18
C THR A 193 -3.06 -0.09 -5.08
N TRP A 194 -4.28 -0.63 -5.22
CA TRP A 194 -4.49 -2.08 -5.22
C TRP A 194 -3.74 -2.78 -6.36
N LEU A 195 -3.75 -2.21 -7.58
CA LEU A 195 -3.01 -2.76 -8.72
C LEU A 195 -1.49 -2.74 -8.52
N SER A 196 -0.96 -1.81 -7.72
CA SER A 196 0.47 -1.73 -7.42
C SER A 196 0.95 -2.73 -6.37
N ALA A 197 0.04 -3.21 -5.52
CA ALA A 197 0.32 -4.20 -4.49
C ALA A 197 -0.93 -5.07 -4.24
N PRO A 198 -1.26 -6.01 -5.13
CA PRO A 198 -2.47 -6.82 -4.99
C PRO A 198 -2.37 -7.74 -3.77
N ALA A 199 -3.27 -7.57 -2.79
CA ALA A 199 -3.32 -8.38 -1.58
C ALA A 199 -3.96 -9.78 -1.82
N THR A 200 -3.60 -10.46 -2.90
CA THR A 200 -4.09 -11.81 -3.23
C THR A 200 -2.91 -12.70 -3.62
N ALA A 201 -2.86 -13.93 -3.10
CA ALA A 201 -1.77 -14.87 -3.39
C ALA A 201 -1.59 -15.13 -4.89
N THR A 202 -2.67 -15.08 -5.68
CA THR A 202 -2.66 -15.33 -7.13
C THR A 202 -2.13 -14.16 -7.95
N MET A 203 -2.22 -12.92 -7.45
CA MET A 203 -1.75 -11.71 -8.15
C MET A 203 -0.59 -11.01 -7.44
N ASN A 204 -0.05 -11.61 -6.38
CA ASN A 204 1.16 -11.12 -5.72
C ASN A 204 2.35 -11.25 -6.71
N PRO A 205 3.32 -10.32 -6.71
CA PRO A 205 4.49 -10.39 -7.60
C PRO A 205 5.35 -11.64 -7.38
#